data_AF-A0A2D6M6Z7-F1
#
_entry.id   AF-A0A2D6M6Z7-F1
#
_cell.length_a   1.000
_cell.length_b   1.000
_cell.length_c   1.000
_cell.angle_alpha   90.00
_cell.angle_beta   90.00
_cell.angle_gamma   90.00
#
_symmetry.space_group_name_H-M   'P 1'
#
loop_
_entity.id
_entity.type
_entity.pdbx_description
1 polymer ?
#
loop_
_entity_poly.entity_id
_entity_poly.type
_entity_poly.pdbx_seq_one_letter_code
_entity_poly.pdbx_strand_id
1 'polypeptide(L)'
;MPADTDLGKLLEKLIDTDAEIFNLQDEKSKIDSSLKDLKSKKEKIRESLLSIMMVGEMSIYTDKKYGEVSIRKSPEKYVVKDEDALMGILKEYDRVDEFCKTSVKIDKKLLNGFLKELRKCDSIPECVEIEPGAESVVFKPLLPQGSSKKSPVELGKSDNDKSFAMEEWDSI
;
A
#
# COMPACT_ATOMS: atom_id res chain seq x y z
N MET A 1 -44.96 3.85 -43.85
CA MET A 1 -43.63 4.42 -43.56
C MET A 1 -43.28 4.19 -42.08
N PRO A 2 -42.91 2.96 -41.66
CA PRO A 2 -42.54 2.67 -40.27
C PRO A 2 -41.03 2.83 -39.97
N ALA A 3 -40.17 2.72 -41.00
CA ALA A 3 -38.71 2.70 -40.82
C ALA A 3 -38.12 4.03 -40.32
N ASP A 4 -38.67 5.17 -40.76
CA ASP A 4 -38.19 6.50 -40.33
C ASP A 4 -38.53 6.79 -38.86
N THR A 5 -39.64 6.23 -38.36
CA THR A 5 -40.06 6.37 -36.97
C THR A 5 -39.19 5.54 -36.02
N ASP A 6 -38.72 4.38 -36.46
CA ASP A 6 -37.83 3.53 -35.67
C ASP A 6 -36.39 4.07 -35.65
N LEU A 7 -35.93 4.70 -36.74
CA LEU A 7 -34.63 5.38 -36.78
C LEU A 7 -34.60 6.59 -35.84
N GLY A 8 -35.66 7.40 -35.82
CA GLY A 8 -35.75 8.56 -34.92
C GLY A 8 -35.65 8.18 -33.44
N LYS A 9 -36.33 7.10 -33.02
CA LYS A 9 -36.26 6.58 -31.64
C LYS A 9 -34.89 6.02 -31.27
N LEU A 10 -34.19 5.40 -32.22
CA LEU A 10 -32.82 4.93 -32.01
C LEU A 10 -31.85 6.10 -31.84
N LEU A 11 -32.04 7.18 -32.60
CA LEU A 11 -31.23 8.39 -32.49
C LEU A 11 -31.40 9.07 -31.13
N GLU A 12 -32.64 9.21 -30.66
CA GLU A 12 -32.96 9.76 -29.34
C GLU A 12 -32.31 8.94 -28.22
N LYS A 13 -32.45 7.60 -28.25
CA LYS A 13 -31.80 6.70 -27.29
C LYS A 13 -30.27 6.81 -27.33
N LEU A 14 -29.67 6.97 -28.51
CA LEU A 14 -28.23 7.13 -28.64
C LEU A 14 -27.77 8.42 -27.95
N ILE A 15 -28.45 9.54 -28.21
CA ILE A 15 -28.15 10.84 -27.59
C ILE A 15 -28.31 10.77 -26.07
N ASP A 16 -29.39 10.17 -25.57
CA ASP A 16 -29.62 10.00 -24.13
C ASP A 16 -28.53 9.12 -23.48
N THR A 17 -28.14 8.04 -24.16
CA THR A 17 -27.07 7.14 -23.69
C THR A 17 -25.72 7.86 -23.66
N ASP A 18 -25.39 8.66 -24.69
CA ASP A 18 -24.15 9.44 -24.73
C ASP A 18 -24.11 10.49 -23.62
N ALA A 19 -25.25 11.13 -23.32
CA ALA A 19 -25.36 12.05 -22.19
C ALA A 19 -25.16 11.34 -20.84
N GLU A 20 -25.72 10.14 -20.66
CA GLU A 20 -25.53 9.33 -19.46
C GLU A 20 -24.07 8.88 -19.30
N ILE A 21 -23.42 8.44 -20.38
CA ILE A 21 -22.00 8.09 -20.40
C ILE A 21 -21.14 9.29 -19.99
N PHE A 22 -21.42 10.47 -20.53
CA PHE A 22 -20.69 11.69 -20.18
C PHE A 22 -20.83 12.02 -18.69
N ASN A 23 -22.04 11.95 -18.15
CA ASN A 23 -22.29 12.20 -16.72
C ASN A 23 -21.55 11.19 -15.82
N LEU A 24 -21.59 9.90 -16.15
CA LEU A 24 -20.88 8.86 -15.40
C LEU A 24 -19.35 9.03 -15.45
N GLN A 25 -18.80 9.55 -16.56
CA GLN A 25 -17.38 9.86 -16.67
C GLN A 25 -16.96 11.03 -15.76
N ASP A 26 -17.80 12.06 -15.68
CA ASP A 26 -17.58 13.20 -14.77
C ASP A 26 -17.64 12.77 -13.30
N GLU A 27 -18.65 11.98 -12.92
CA GLU A 27 -18.77 11.42 -11.57
C GLU A 27 -17.57 10.54 -11.20
N LYS A 28 -17.14 9.66 -12.10
CA LYS A 28 -15.93 8.84 -11.90
C LYS A 28 -14.70 9.71 -11.63
N SER A 29 -14.53 10.79 -12.40
CA SER A 29 -13.39 11.70 -12.25
C SER A 29 -13.39 12.40 -10.89
N LYS A 30 -14.58 12.81 -10.41
CA LYS A 30 -14.76 13.38 -9.06
C LYS A 30 -14.45 12.38 -7.94
N ILE A 31 -14.90 11.13 -8.11
CA ILE A 31 -14.63 10.04 -7.16
C ILE A 31 -13.12 9.74 -7.12
N ASP A 32 -12.47 9.66 -8.26
CA ASP A 32 -11.02 9.40 -8.35
C ASP A 32 -10.20 10.50 -7.66
N SER A 33 -10.60 11.77 -7.82
CA SER A 33 -9.99 12.89 -7.08
C SER A 33 -10.18 12.74 -5.58
N SER A 34 -11.41 12.49 -5.13
CA SER A 34 -11.72 12.33 -3.70
C SER A 34 -10.96 11.15 -3.07
N LEU A 35 -10.83 10.05 -3.82
CA LEU A 35 -10.09 8.87 -3.39
C LEU A 35 -8.59 9.15 -3.27
N LYS A 36 -8.02 9.94 -4.19
CA LYS A 36 -6.63 10.40 -4.11
C LYS A 36 -6.40 11.26 -2.86
N ASP A 37 -7.31 12.18 -2.56
CA ASP A 37 -7.22 13.04 -1.39
C ASP A 37 -7.33 12.24 -0.08
N LEU A 38 -8.27 11.28 -0.01
CA LEU A 38 -8.41 10.39 1.14
C LEU A 38 -7.18 9.50 1.35
N LYS A 39 -6.55 9.01 0.28
CA LYS A 39 -5.28 8.28 0.38
C LYS A 39 -4.16 9.15 0.96
N SER A 40 -4.05 10.40 0.48
CA SER A 40 -3.07 11.36 1.00
C SER A 40 -3.31 11.67 2.48
N LYS A 41 -4.56 11.94 2.88
CA LYS A 41 -4.93 12.15 4.29
C LYS A 41 -4.62 10.93 5.16
N LYS A 42 -4.94 9.73 4.68
CA LYS A 42 -4.63 8.48 5.38
C LYS A 42 -3.14 8.32 5.63
N GLU A 43 -2.29 8.69 4.68
CA GLU A 43 -0.83 8.58 4.84
C GLU A 43 -0.31 9.61 5.84
N LYS A 44 -0.77 10.86 5.78
CA LYS A 44 -0.44 11.88 6.80
C LYS A 44 -0.81 11.43 8.21
N ILE A 45 -2.01 10.85 8.39
CA ILE A 45 -2.44 10.31 9.69
C ILE A 45 -1.51 9.18 10.15
N ARG A 46 -1.05 8.31 9.25
CA ARG A 46 -0.08 7.25 9.59
C ARG A 46 1.26 7.80 10.04
N GLU A 47 1.78 8.81 9.35
CA GLU A 47 3.03 9.48 9.73
C GLU A 47 2.89 10.15 11.10
N SER A 48 1.78 10.85 11.35
CA SER A 48 1.50 11.44 12.66
C SER A 48 1.38 10.39 13.76
N LEU A 49 0.69 9.27 13.51
CA LEU A 49 0.60 8.15 14.46
C LEU A 49 1.97 7.56 14.76
N LEU A 50 2.82 7.36 13.75
CA LEU A 50 4.18 6.86 13.94
C LEU A 50 4.97 7.78 14.86
N SER A 51 4.93 9.10 14.60
CA SER A 51 5.62 10.11 15.38
C SER A 51 5.15 10.12 16.84
N ILE A 52 3.84 10.13 17.08
CA ILE A 52 3.25 10.10 18.44
C ILE A 52 3.66 8.83 19.18
N MET A 53 3.59 7.68 18.51
CA MET A 53 3.95 6.40 19.12
C MET A 53 5.45 6.29 19.42
N MET A 54 6.32 6.81 18.54
CA MET A 54 7.77 6.88 18.77
C MET A 54 8.11 7.80 19.95
N VAL A 55 7.54 9.01 19.99
CA VAL A 55 7.76 9.98 21.08
C VAL A 55 7.25 9.44 22.42
N GLY A 56 6.13 8.72 22.40
CA GLY A 56 5.59 8.07 23.59
C GLY A 56 6.23 6.73 23.94
N GLU A 57 7.26 6.28 23.21
CA GLU A 57 7.91 4.96 23.37
C GLU A 57 6.92 3.78 23.33
N MET A 58 5.81 3.93 22.60
CA MET A 58 4.76 2.94 22.46
C MET A 58 4.97 2.11 21.20
N SER A 59 5.14 0.79 21.36
CA SER A 59 5.22 -0.14 20.23
C SER A 59 3.85 -0.65 19.77
N ILE A 60 2.86 -0.65 20.66
CA ILE A 60 1.49 -1.15 20.40
C ILE A 60 0.50 -0.25 21.12
N TYR A 61 -0.58 0.11 20.43
CA TYR A 61 -1.74 0.80 20.97
C TYR A 61 -3.00 0.04 20.56
N THR A 62 -3.87 -0.26 21.53
CA THR A 62 -5.11 -1.01 21.27
C THR A 62 -6.29 -0.19 21.75
N ASP A 63 -7.22 0.07 20.82
CA ASP A 63 -8.49 0.71 21.10
C ASP A 63 -9.63 -0.29 20.90
N LYS A 64 -10.57 -0.31 21.86
CA LYS A 64 -11.69 -1.27 21.89
C LYS A 64 -12.72 -1.03 20.78
N LYS A 65 -12.76 0.16 20.20
CA LYS A 65 -13.70 0.55 19.15
C LYS A 65 -13.10 0.38 17.76
N TYR A 66 -11.82 0.71 17.59
CA TYR A 66 -11.22 0.81 16.26
C TYR A 66 -10.25 -0.32 15.91
N GLY A 67 -9.43 -0.80 16.85
CA GLY A 67 -8.42 -1.80 16.53
C GLY A 67 -7.10 -1.64 17.24
N GLU A 68 -6.13 -2.40 16.76
CA GLU A 68 -4.75 -2.36 17.20
C GLU A 68 -3.90 -1.60 16.18
N VAL A 69 -3.11 -0.65 16.66
CA VAL A 69 -2.05 0.04 15.94
C VAL A 69 -0.73 -0.50 16.51
N SER A 70 0.18 -0.94 15.65
CA SER A 70 1.49 -1.43 16.07
C SER A 70 2.58 -0.85 15.19
N ILE A 71 3.71 -0.47 15.79
CA ILE A 71 4.92 -0.16 15.03
C ILE A 71 5.60 -1.47 14.68
N ARG A 72 5.82 -1.70 13.39
CA ARG A 72 6.69 -2.76 12.91
C ARG A 72 7.95 -2.18 12.31
N LYS A 73 9.07 -2.64 12.83
CA LYS A 73 10.36 -2.47 12.19
C LYS A 73 10.49 -3.49 11.07
N SER A 74 10.65 -3.02 9.84
CA SER A 74 11.01 -3.89 8.73
C SER A 74 12.37 -4.53 9.00
N PRO A 75 12.65 -5.73 8.47
CA PRO A 75 13.98 -6.31 8.58
C PRO A 75 14.99 -5.39 7.88
N GLU A 76 16.16 -5.22 8.48
CA GLU A 76 17.29 -4.54 7.85
C GLU A 76 17.63 -5.20 6.52
N LYS A 77 18.04 -4.37 5.57
CA LYS A 77 18.36 -4.80 4.23
C LYS A 77 19.86 -4.62 4.01
N TYR A 78 20.50 -5.67 3.52
CA TYR A 78 21.88 -5.61 3.09
C TYR A 78 21.90 -5.23 1.61
N VAL A 79 22.53 -4.10 1.31
CA VAL A 79 22.73 -3.60 -0.05
C VAL A 79 24.19 -3.83 -0.41
N VAL A 80 24.41 -4.66 -1.42
CA VAL A 80 25.75 -4.92 -1.95
C VAL A 80 26.08 -3.79 -2.93
N LYS A 81 27.13 -3.02 -2.65
CA LYS A 81 27.62 -1.92 -3.51
C LYS A 81 28.51 -2.44 -4.64
N ASP A 82 29.27 -3.50 -4.37
CA ASP A 82 30.20 -4.10 -5.31
C ASP A 82 30.07 -5.64 -5.25
N GLU A 83 29.50 -6.20 -6.32
CA GLU A 83 29.29 -7.65 -6.44
C GLU A 83 30.61 -8.41 -6.66
N ASP A 84 31.59 -7.82 -7.34
CA ASP A 84 32.87 -8.46 -7.63
C ASP A 84 33.72 -8.57 -6.36
N ALA A 85 33.74 -7.52 -5.55
CA ALA A 85 34.39 -7.53 -4.24
C ALA A 85 33.73 -8.55 -3.29
N LEU A 86 32.39 -8.61 -3.28
CA LEU A 86 31.66 -9.61 -2.50
C LEU A 86 32.01 -11.04 -2.95
N MET A 87 32.10 -11.29 -4.26
CA MET A 87 32.51 -12.57 -4.81
C MET A 87 33.96 -12.93 -4.46
N GLY A 88 34.86 -11.95 -4.37
CA GLY A 88 36.22 -12.14 -3.86
C GLY A 88 36.24 -12.66 -2.42
N ILE A 89 35.43 -12.06 -1.55
CA ILE A 89 35.31 -12.47 -0.14
C ILE A 89 34.69 -13.87 -0.06
N LEU A 90 33.62 -14.14 -0.81
CA LEU A 90 33.01 -15.47 -0.82
C LEU A 90 33.99 -16.57 -1.28
N LYS A 91 34.96 -16.24 -2.14
CA LYS A 91 36.08 -17.14 -2.52
C LYS A 91 37.07 -17.34 -1.37
N GLU A 92 37.42 -16.30 -0.63
CA GLU A 92 38.31 -16.41 0.54
C GLU A 92 37.73 -17.32 1.63
N TYR A 93 36.41 -17.29 1.81
CA TYR A 93 35.71 -18.17 2.77
C TYR A 93 35.36 -19.56 2.21
N ASP A 94 35.70 -19.86 0.94
CA ASP A 94 35.37 -21.11 0.25
C ASP A 94 33.87 -21.45 0.25
N ARG A 95 32.99 -20.43 0.19
CA ARG A 95 31.51 -20.60 0.24
C ARG A 95 30.80 -20.18 -1.04
N VAL A 96 31.53 -19.94 -2.13
CA VAL A 96 30.95 -19.48 -3.40
C VAL A 96 29.83 -20.40 -3.89
N ASP A 97 30.04 -21.71 -3.79
CA ASP A 97 29.10 -22.74 -4.25
C ASP A 97 27.82 -22.81 -3.40
N GLU A 98 27.87 -22.34 -2.14
CA GLU A 98 26.69 -22.27 -1.27
C GLU A 98 25.75 -21.12 -1.66
N PHE A 99 26.30 -20.01 -2.19
CA PHE A 99 25.54 -18.80 -2.46
C PHE A 99 25.24 -18.59 -3.95
N CYS A 100 26.05 -19.14 -4.85
CA CYS A 100 25.85 -19.06 -6.28
C CYS A 100 25.02 -20.25 -6.77
N LYS A 101 23.78 -20.00 -7.20
CA LYS A 101 23.10 -20.98 -8.06
C LYS A 101 23.84 -21.03 -9.40
N THR A 102 23.79 -22.18 -10.06
CA THR A 102 24.41 -22.59 -11.35
C THR A 102 24.35 -21.58 -12.53
N SER A 103 23.77 -20.40 -12.32
CA SER A 103 23.88 -19.22 -13.16
C SER A 103 24.05 -17.97 -12.28
N VAL A 104 25.29 -17.47 -12.10
CA VAL A 104 25.75 -16.08 -11.75
C VAL A 104 24.85 -15.21 -10.84
N LYS A 105 23.95 -15.80 -10.06
CA LYS A 105 22.94 -15.08 -9.27
C LYS A 105 23.05 -15.59 -7.86
N ILE A 106 23.51 -14.68 -7.00
CA ILE A 106 23.65 -14.89 -5.58
C ILE A 106 22.26 -15.04 -4.97
N ASP A 107 22.03 -16.11 -4.19
CA ASP A 107 20.79 -16.28 -3.46
C ASP A 107 20.72 -15.28 -2.30
N LYS A 108 19.93 -14.22 -2.48
CA LYS A 108 19.76 -13.14 -1.51
C LYS A 108 19.31 -13.61 -0.12
N LYS A 109 18.61 -14.75 -0.01
CA LYS A 109 18.17 -15.26 1.30
C LYS A 109 19.33 -15.84 2.08
N LEU A 110 20.14 -16.67 1.43
CA LEU A 110 21.32 -17.28 2.03
C LEU A 110 22.36 -16.20 2.35
N LEU A 111 22.60 -15.28 1.41
CA LEU A 111 23.51 -14.16 1.62
C LEU A 111 23.11 -13.30 2.82
N ASN A 112 21.82 -12.96 2.96
CA ASN A 112 21.35 -12.22 4.13
C ASN A 112 21.52 -13.00 5.45
N GLY A 113 21.50 -14.34 5.41
CA GLY A 113 21.81 -15.17 6.57
C GLY A 113 23.28 -15.06 6.96
N PHE A 114 24.18 -15.21 5.98
CA PHE A 114 25.63 -15.08 6.18
C PHE A 114 26.06 -13.69 6.64
N LEU A 115 25.52 -12.63 6.01
CA LEU A 115 25.82 -11.26 6.42
C LEU A 115 25.32 -10.94 7.84
N LYS A 116 24.22 -11.57 8.27
CA LYS A 116 23.78 -11.51 9.67
C LYS A 116 24.73 -12.22 10.63
N GLU A 117 25.38 -13.31 10.20
CA GLU A 117 26.40 -13.99 10.99
C GLU A 117 27.67 -13.15 11.09
N LEU A 118 28.15 -12.60 9.97
CA LEU A 118 29.31 -11.69 9.94
C LEU A 118 29.09 -10.45 10.82
N ARG A 119 27.87 -9.94 10.86
CA ARG A 119 27.50 -8.83 11.76
C ARG A 119 27.71 -9.16 13.23
N LYS A 120 27.46 -10.40 13.67
CA LYS A 120 27.67 -10.79 15.07
C LYS A 120 29.16 -10.79 15.45
N CYS A 121 30.04 -10.82 14.46
CA CYS A 121 31.48 -10.82 14.60
C CYS A 121 32.12 -9.49 14.15
N ASP A 122 31.32 -8.42 13.99
CA ASP A 122 31.76 -7.10 13.48
C ASP A 122 32.60 -7.17 12.19
N SER A 123 32.36 -8.19 11.36
CA SER A 123 33.17 -8.52 10.18
C SER A 123 32.40 -8.29 8.88
N ILE A 124 31.56 -7.25 8.84
CA ILE A 124 30.79 -6.93 7.63
C ILE A 124 31.73 -6.35 6.57
N PRO A 125 31.72 -6.89 5.34
CA PRO A 125 32.51 -6.35 4.25
C PRO A 125 32.18 -4.89 3.95
N GLU A 126 33.20 -4.06 3.65
CA GLU A 126 33.00 -2.67 3.22
C GLU A 126 32.16 -2.55 1.93
N CYS A 127 32.12 -3.62 1.11
CA CYS A 127 31.29 -3.69 -0.08
C CYS A 127 29.79 -3.91 0.22
N VAL A 128 29.40 -4.02 1.49
CA VAL A 128 28.00 -4.21 1.93
C VAL A 128 27.58 -3.08 2.88
N GLU A 129 26.52 -2.38 2.50
CA GLU A 129 25.87 -1.38 3.34
C GLU A 129 24.62 -1.95 4.01
N ILE A 130 24.45 -1.66 5.31
CA ILE A 130 23.24 -2.05 6.05
C ILE A 130 22.30 -0.86 6.05
N GLU A 131 21.17 -0.99 5.36
CA GLU A 131 20.08 -0.05 5.49
C GLU A 131 19.26 -0.44 6.73
N PRO A 132 19.12 0.44 7.75
CA PRO A 132 18.29 0.17 8.90
C PRO A 132 16.84 0.00 8.44
N GLY A 133 16.18 -1.03 8.97
CA GLY A 133 14.77 -1.28 8.66
C GLY A 133 13.91 -0.08 9.07
N ALA A 134 13.15 0.44 8.11
CA ALA A 134 12.16 1.49 8.36
C ALA A 134 11.08 1.00 9.32
N GLU A 135 10.69 1.87 10.25
CA GLU A 135 9.57 1.67 11.14
C GLU A 135 8.28 2.14 10.47
N SER A 136 7.24 1.32 10.54
CA SER A 136 5.97 1.58 9.86
C SER A 136 4.80 1.23 10.76
N VAL A 137 3.71 1.99 10.61
CA VAL A 137 2.47 1.76 11.36
C VAL A 137 1.63 0.69 10.68
N VAL A 138 1.33 -0.37 11.42
CA VAL A 138 0.41 -1.43 11.01
C VAL A 138 -0.87 -1.31 11.83
N PHE A 139 -1.97 -1.01 11.13
CA PHE A 139 -3.30 -0.97 11.71
C PHE A 139 -4.05 -2.28 11.42
N LYS A 140 -4.50 -2.95 12.48
CA LYS A 140 -5.40 -4.10 12.43
C LYS A 140 -6.77 -3.65 12.93
N PRO A 141 -7.76 -3.45 12.05
CA PRO A 141 -9.09 -3.06 12.47
C PRO A 141 -9.75 -4.18 13.27
N LEU A 142 -10.52 -3.82 14.29
CA LEU A 142 -11.52 -4.72 14.84
C LEU A 142 -12.62 -4.87 13.79
N LEU A 143 -12.59 -5.96 13.03
CA LEU A 143 -13.72 -6.31 12.17
C LEU A 143 -14.95 -6.45 13.08
N PRO A 144 -16.08 -5.77 12.78
CA PRO A 144 -17.31 -6.08 13.47
C PRO A 144 -17.63 -7.56 13.20
N GLN A 145 -17.61 -8.38 14.25
CA GLN A 145 -18.18 -9.72 14.19
C GLN A 145 -19.69 -9.57 13.96
N GLY A 146 -20.12 -9.58 12.69
CA GLY A 146 -21.53 -9.57 12.33
C GLY A 146 -21.86 -8.88 11.03
N SER A 147 -21.64 -9.56 9.89
CA SER A 147 -22.66 -9.77 8.84
C SER A 147 -22.01 -10.41 7.60
N SER A 148 -21.89 -11.74 7.65
CA SER A 148 -21.94 -12.53 6.44
C SER A 148 -23.32 -12.37 5.80
N LYS A 149 -23.42 -11.60 4.72
CA LYS A 149 -24.19 -11.93 3.51
C LYS A 149 -23.85 -10.90 2.44
N LYS A 150 -23.13 -11.36 1.42
CA LYS A 150 -23.13 -10.73 0.10
C LYS A 150 -24.59 -10.70 -0.37
N SER A 151 -25.21 -9.54 -0.38
CA SER A 151 -26.21 -9.21 -1.39
C SER A 151 -25.53 -8.26 -2.38
N PRO A 152 -25.78 -8.40 -3.71
CA PRO A 152 -25.36 -7.38 -4.65
C PRO A 152 -25.99 -6.07 -4.20
N VAL A 153 -25.20 -5.00 -4.22
CA VAL A 153 -25.73 -3.64 -4.10
C VAL A 153 -26.62 -3.43 -5.32
N GLU A 154 -27.94 -3.52 -5.14
CA GLU A 154 -28.88 -2.93 -6.08
C GLU A 154 -28.69 -1.41 -5.99
N LEU A 155 -28.13 -0.83 -7.05
CA LEU A 155 -28.14 0.61 -7.30
C LEU A 155 -29.60 1.01 -7.58
N GLY A 156 -30.36 1.19 -6.50
CA GLY A 156 -31.66 1.84 -6.52
C GLY A 156 -31.50 3.34 -6.78
N LYS A 157 -32.29 3.84 -7.73
CA LYS A 157 -32.34 5.23 -8.16
C LYS A 157 -32.75 6.19 -7.02
N SER A 158 -32.01 7.29 -6.97
CA SER A 158 -32.43 8.69 -6.74
C SER A 158 -33.01 9.17 -5.41
N ASP A 159 -32.70 10.45 -5.17
CA ASP A 159 -33.33 11.46 -4.31
C ASP A 159 -32.87 11.55 -2.86
N ASN A 160 -31.81 12.34 -2.64
CA ASN A 160 -31.99 13.63 -1.98
C ASN A 160 -30.72 14.47 -1.96
N ASP A 161 -30.89 15.73 -2.36
CA ASP A 161 -30.08 16.89 -2.02
C ASP A 161 -29.68 16.90 -0.54
N LYS A 162 -28.45 16.48 -0.24
CA LYS A 162 -27.69 17.00 0.88
C LYS A 162 -26.25 17.14 0.43
N SER A 163 -25.92 18.36 0.01
CA SER A 163 -24.57 18.90 0.05
C SER A 163 -23.89 18.43 1.34
N PHE A 164 -22.86 17.58 1.21
CA PHE A 164 -21.97 17.27 2.31
C PHE A 164 -21.21 18.55 2.64
N ALA A 165 -21.75 19.34 3.57
CA ALA A 165 -21.10 20.53 4.07
C ALA A 165 -19.79 20.11 4.73
N MET A 166 -18.72 20.58 4.12
CA MET A 166 -17.33 20.41 4.54
C MET A 166 -17.05 21.51 5.56
N GLU A 167 -17.42 21.30 6.83
CA GLU A 167 -17.03 22.20 7.92
C GLU A 167 -16.46 21.43 9.11
N GLU A 168 -15.32 21.97 9.57
CA GLU A 168 -14.72 21.86 10.90
C GLU A 168 -14.24 20.48 11.38
N TRP A 169 -13.03 20.12 10.95
CA TRP A 169 -12.13 19.27 11.75
C TRP A 169 -10.71 19.87 11.84
N ASP A 170 -10.59 21.20 11.77
CA ASP A 170 -9.35 21.91 12.13
C ASP A 170 -9.44 22.36 13.60
N SER A 171 -9.30 21.40 14.52
CA SER A 171 -8.81 21.62 15.89
C SER A 171 -8.81 20.28 16.63
N ILE A 172 -7.64 19.65 16.73
CA ILE A 172 -7.07 18.95 17.90
C ILE A 172 -5.57 18.80 17.64
#